data_AF-P21799-F1
#
_entry.id   AF-P21799-F1
#
_cell.length_a   1.000
_cell.length_b   1.000
_cell.length_c   1.000
_cell.angle_alpha   90.00
_cell.angle_beta   90.00
_cell.angle_gamma   90.00
#
_symmetry.space_group_name_H-M   'P 1'
#
loop_
_entity.id
_entity.type
_entity.pdbx_description
1 polymer ?
#
loop_
_entity_poly.entity_id
_entity_poly.type
_entity_poly.pdbx_seq_one_letter_code
_entity_poly.pdbx_strand_id
1 'polypeptide(L)'
;QAPSDKVIPIISQNEVRNPDGSYQWNYETGNGIKADETGTLKKGSKPDEGDFIVAQGSFSYTGPDGTAYQVQYSADDENGFVPQGAHFPTPPPIPPAIQRALDYLATLPPTPEARP
;
A
#
# COMPACT_ATOMS: atom_id res chain seq x y z
N GLN A 1 -12.68 24.82 21.29
CA GLN A 1 -13.50 23.74 21.88
C GLN A 1 -12.54 22.74 22.49
N ALA A 2 -12.76 22.34 23.75
CA ALA A 2 -11.99 21.26 24.38
C ALA A 2 -12.28 19.94 23.64
N PRO A 3 -11.31 19.01 23.50
CA PRO A 3 -11.59 17.70 22.95
C PRO A 3 -12.66 17.05 23.81
N SER A 4 -13.72 16.55 23.21
CA SER A 4 -14.75 15.81 23.93
C SER A 4 -14.08 14.68 24.70
N ASP A 5 -14.17 14.69 26.03
CA ASP A 5 -13.69 13.63 26.95
C ASP A 5 -14.42 12.28 26.75
N LYS A 6 -15.25 12.20 25.69
CA LYS A 6 -15.98 11.02 25.29
C LYS A 6 -15.04 10.14 24.47
N VAL A 7 -14.64 9.02 25.07
CA VAL A 7 -13.95 7.92 24.40
C VAL A 7 -14.70 7.52 23.13
N ILE A 8 -13.98 7.45 22.00
CA ILE A 8 -14.52 6.95 20.74
C ILE A 8 -14.58 5.41 20.82
N PRO A 9 -15.75 4.78 20.68
CA PRO A 9 -15.87 3.34 20.81
C PRO A 9 -15.30 2.62 19.58
N ILE A 10 -14.88 1.37 19.77
CA ILE A 10 -14.68 0.41 18.68
C ILE A 10 -16.05 -0.22 18.37
N ILE A 11 -16.47 -0.14 17.12
CA ILE A 11 -17.75 -0.66 16.63
C ILE A 11 -17.60 -2.13 16.21
N SER A 12 -16.49 -2.45 15.56
CA SER A 12 -16.12 -3.82 15.22
C SER A 12 -14.60 -3.97 15.25
N GLN A 13 -14.16 -5.17 15.58
CA GLN A 13 -12.76 -5.56 15.51
C GLN A 13 -12.70 -7.06 15.26
N ASN A 14 -11.87 -7.48 14.32
CA ASN A 14 -11.59 -8.87 14.05
C ASN A 14 -10.08 -9.05 13.82
N GLU A 15 -9.51 -10.09 14.42
CA GLU A 15 -8.12 -10.50 14.20
C GLU A 15 -8.08 -12.01 14.07
N VAL A 16 -7.43 -12.48 13.01
CA VAL A 16 -7.16 -13.89 12.74
C VAL A 16 -5.66 -14.03 12.55
N ARG A 17 -5.06 -14.99 13.25
CA ARG A 17 -3.65 -15.35 13.13
C ARG A 17 -3.55 -16.84 12.90
N ASN A 18 -2.90 -17.22 11.82
CA ASN A 18 -2.80 -18.60 11.40
C ASN A 18 -1.42 -19.19 11.78
N PRO A 19 -1.33 -20.51 12.00
CA PRO A 19 -0.06 -21.18 12.33
C PRO A 19 1.00 -21.10 11.22
N ASP A 20 0.60 -20.84 9.98
CA ASP A 20 1.52 -20.67 8.83
C ASP A 20 2.18 -19.27 8.79
N GLY A 21 1.85 -18.40 9.75
CA GLY A 21 2.35 -17.02 9.82
C GLY A 21 1.52 -16.01 9.06
N SER A 22 0.49 -16.45 8.32
CA SER A 22 -0.49 -15.53 7.74
C SER A 22 -1.40 -14.95 8.82
N TYR A 23 -1.84 -13.72 8.61
CA TYR A 23 -2.76 -13.04 9.51
C TYR A 23 -3.68 -12.10 8.76
N GLN A 24 -4.77 -11.72 9.41
CA GLN A 24 -5.67 -10.69 8.96
C GLN A 24 -6.22 -9.95 10.16
N TRP A 25 -6.31 -8.63 10.08
CA TRP A 25 -7.02 -7.84 11.07
C TRP A 25 -7.86 -6.77 10.39
N ASN A 26 -8.93 -6.35 11.07
CA ASN A 26 -9.69 -5.17 10.71
C ASN A 26 -10.35 -4.57 11.95
N TYR A 27 -10.63 -3.26 11.89
CA TYR A 27 -11.44 -2.58 12.88
C TYR A 27 -12.21 -1.42 12.29
N GLU A 28 -13.30 -1.06 12.96
CA GLU A 28 -14.11 0.13 12.71
C GLU A 28 -14.37 0.85 14.03
N THR A 29 -14.27 2.18 13.99
CA THR A 29 -14.45 3.05 15.15
C THR A 29 -15.73 3.89 15.02
N GLY A 30 -16.23 4.39 16.15
CA GLY A 30 -17.47 5.16 16.22
C GLY A 30 -17.41 6.52 15.52
N ASN A 31 -16.22 7.02 15.17
CA ASN A 31 -16.03 8.23 14.37
C ASN A 31 -15.71 7.93 12.90
N GLY A 32 -15.90 6.68 12.44
CA GLY A 32 -15.80 6.31 11.04
C GLY A 32 -14.38 5.99 10.55
N ILE A 33 -13.38 5.92 11.44
CA ILE A 33 -12.07 5.36 11.08
C ILE A 33 -12.24 3.87 10.83
N LYS A 34 -11.74 3.39 9.69
CA LYS A 34 -11.71 1.98 9.31
C LYS A 34 -10.30 1.60 8.91
N ALA A 35 -9.88 0.41 9.26
CA ALA A 35 -8.64 -0.14 8.74
C ALA A 35 -8.72 -1.65 8.63
N ASP A 36 -7.99 -2.19 7.66
CA ASP A 36 -7.86 -3.61 7.41
C ASP A 36 -6.46 -3.91 6.85
N GLU A 37 -5.96 -5.10 7.15
CA GLU A 37 -4.71 -5.60 6.60
C GLU A 37 -4.75 -7.12 6.55
N THR A 38 -4.11 -7.67 5.52
CA THR A 38 -3.74 -9.07 5.43
C THR A 38 -2.23 -9.15 5.28
N GLY A 39 -1.59 -10.07 6.00
CA GLY A 39 -0.17 -10.35 5.86
C GLY A 39 0.13 -11.83 5.72
N THR A 40 1.19 -12.15 4.99
CA THR A 40 1.69 -13.51 4.79
C THR A 40 3.19 -13.59 5.02
N LEU A 41 3.66 -14.73 5.49
CA LEU A 41 5.09 -15.00 5.68
C LEU A 41 5.72 -15.40 4.34
N LYS A 42 6.63 -14.59 3.83
CA LYS A 42 7.47 -14.87 2.65
C LYS A 42 8.87 -15.26 3.13
N LYS A 43 9.37 -16.41 2.67
CA LYS A 43 10.76 -16.81 2.94
C LYS A 43 11.72 -16.03 2.06
N GLY A 44 12.86 -15.63 2.63
CA GLY A 44 13.96 -15.05 1.88
C GLY A 44 14.42 -15.97 0.73
N SER A 45 14.90 -15.38 -0.35
CA SER A 45 15.38 -16.13 -1.52
C SER A 45 16.77 -16.73 -1.28
N LYS A 46 17.54 -16.14 -0.36
CA LYS A 46 18.88 -16.61 0.03
C LYS A 46 18.85 -17.26 1.42
N PRO A 47 19.73 -18.22 1.72
CA PRO A 47 19.79 -18.85 3.05
C PRO A 47 20.08 -17.88 4.19
N ASP A 48 20.79 -16.78 3.90
CA ASP A 48 21.14 -15.74 4.87
C ASP A 48 20.05 -14.65 4.96
N GLU A 49 19.03 -14.69 4.10
CA GLU A 49 17.87 -13.81 4.21
C GLU A 49 16.87 -14.43 5.20
N GLY A 50 16.44 -13.63 6.18
CA GLY A 50 15.40 -14.05 7.12
C GLY A 50 14.03 -14.20 6.44
N ASP A 51 13.05 -14.66 7.20
CA ASP A 51 11.66 -14.62 6.76
C ASP A 51 11.12 -13.18 6.89
N PHE A 52 10.30 -12.76 5.93
CA PHE A 52 9.69 -11.44 5.86
C PHE A 52 8.17 -11.56 5.90
N ILE A 53 7.50 -10.52 6.37
CA ILE A 53 6.05 -10.39 6.22
C ILE A 53 5.79 -9.52 4.99
N VAL A 54 4.98 -10.05 4.07
CA VAL A 54 4.38 -9.26 2.99
C VAL A 54 2.97 -8.93 3.41
N ALA A 55 2.63 -7.65 3.43
CA ALA A 55 1.31 -7.17 3.84
C ALA A 55 0.66 -6.31 2.76
N GLN A 56 -0.66 -6.29 2.77
CA GLN A 56 -1.47 -5.35 2.02
C GLN A 56 -2.67 -4.96 2.86
N GLY A 57 -3.09 -3.72 2.77
CA GLY A 57 -4.19 -3.24 3.57
C GLY A 57 -4.69 -1.87 3.15
N SER A 58 -5.65 -1.39 3.91
CA SER A 58 -6.26 -0.09 3.69
C SER A 58 -6.61 0.57 5.02
N PHE A 59 -6.64 1.90 5.04
CA PHE A 59 -7.28 2.63 6.13
C PHE A 59 -7.96 3.89 5.61
N SER A 60 -9.00 4.30 6.30
CA SER A 60 -9.80 5.46 5.95
C SER A 60 -10.27 6.21 7.18
N TYR A 61 -10.41 7.52 7.02
CA TYR A 61 -10.91 8.42 8.06
C TYR A 61 -11.42 9.71 7.44
N THR A 62 -12.27 10.42 8.18
CA THR A 62 -12.67 11.79 7.83
C THR A 62 -11.70 12.78 8.46
N GLY A 63 -11.09 13.63 7.65
CA GLY A 63 -10.20 14.69 8.12
C GLY A 63 -10.96 15.84 8.80
N PRO A 64 -10.23 16.75 9.47
CA PRO A 64 -10.83 17.90 10.14
C PRO A 64 -11.49 18.90 9.18
N ASP A 65 -11.14 18.83 7.89
CA ASP A 65 -11.75 19.57 6.78
C ASP A 65 -13.04 18.93 6.24
N GLY A 66 -13.44 17.77 6.79
CA GLY A 66 -14.59 16.98 6.32
C GLY A 66 -14.28 16.09 5.12
N THR A 67 -13.06 16.11 4.60
CA THR A 67 -12.65 15.27 3.46
C THR A 67 -12.48 13.82 3.91
N ALA A 68 -12.98 12.88 3.12
CA ALA A 68 -12.71 11.46 3.34
C ALA A 68 -11.31 11.12 2.78
N TYR A 69 -10.41 10.71 3.66
CA TYR A 69 -9.09 10.21 3.30
C TYR A 69 -9.13 8.68 3.27
N GLN A 70 -8.56 8.12 2.21
CA GLN A 70 -8.35 6.69 2.06
C GLN A 70 -6.91 6.48 1.61
N VAL A 71 -6.25 5.52 2.26
CA VAL A 71 -4.98 4.96 1.84
C VAL A 71 -5.17 3.48 1.60
N GLN A 72 -4.63 2.99 0.50
CA GLN A 72 -4.37 1.56 0.27
C GLN A 72 -2.86 1.41 0.23
N TYR A 73 -2.33 0.29 0.68
CA TYR A 73 -0.88 0.09 0.70
C TYR A 73 -0.53 -1.38 0.48
N SER A 74 0.67 -1.59 -0.03
CA SER A 74 1.40 -2.84 0.05
C SER A 74 2.70 -2.62 0.82
N ALA A 75 3.17 -3.64 1.51
CA ALA A 75 4.45 -3.65 2.21
C ALA A 75 5.15 -4.97 1.93
N ASP A 76 6.35 -4.90 1.36
CA ASP A 76 7.18 -6.09 1.07
C ASP A 76 8.66 -5.80 1.33
N ASP A 77 9.50 -6.83 1.17
CA ASP A 77 10.94 -6.77 1.38
C ASP A 77 11.70 -6.00 0.28
N GLU A 78 11.11 -5.82 -0.89
CA GLU A 78 11.77 -5.22 -2.07
C GLU A 78 11.51 -3.71 -2.19
N ASN A 79 10.26 -3.30 -1.98
CA ASN A 79 9.75 -1.95 -2.16
C ASN A 79 9.40 -1.26 -0.84
N GLY A 80 9.40 -2.00 0.28
CA GLY A 80 8.95 -1.48 1.56
C GLY A 80 7.48 -1.08 1.52
N PHE A 81 7.11 -0.05 2.28
CA PHE A 81 5.73 0.46 2.34
C PHE A 81 5.42 1.38 1.15
N VAL A 82 4.46 0.97 0.32
CA VAL A 82 4.04 1.69 -0.89
C VAL A 82 2.57 2.12 -0.78
N PRO A 83 2.30 3.31 -0.21
CA PRO A 83 0.94 3.81 -0.04
C PRO A 83 0.41 4.48 -1.31
N GLN A 84 -0.89 4.36 -1.53
CA GLN A 84 -1.65 4.96 -2.62
C GLN A 84 -2.92 5.60 -2.07
N GLY A 85 -3.26 6.78 -2.57
CA GLY A 85 -4.37 7.58 -2.07
C GLY A 85 -4.48 8.88 -2.87
N ALA A 86 -5.71 9.37 -3.08
CA ALA A 86 -5.97 10.53 -3.94
C ALA A 86 -5.34 11.85 -3.44
N HIS A 87 -4.98 11.90 -2.16
CA HIS A 87 -4.36 13.06 -1.51
C HIS A 87 -2.83 13.04 -1.59
N PHE A 88 -2.21 11.94 -2.05
CA PHE A 88 -0.77 11.91 -2.25
C PHE A 88 -0.38 12.66 -3.54
N PRO A 89 0.78 13.33 -3.55
CA PRO A 89 1.33 13.90 -4.77
C PRO A 89 1.50 12.84 -5.85
N THR A 90 1.03 13.12 -7.06
CA THR A 90 1.33 12.29 -8.23
C THR A 90 2.69 12.71 -8.82
N PRO A 91 3.43 11.78 -9.45
CA PRO A 91 4.63 12.14 -10.20
C PRO A 91 4.33 13.21 -11.25
N PRO A 92 5.25 14.15 -11.49
CA PRO A 92 5.07 15.15 -12.54
C PRO A 92 4.92 14.47 -13.91
N PRO A 93 4.27 15.12 -14.89
CA PRO A 93 4.16 14.58 -16.23
C PRO A 93 5.53 14.23 -16.82
N ILE A 94 5.58 13.15 -17.61
CA ILE A 94 6.79 12.77 -18.34
C ILE A 94 7.21 13.95 -19.23
N PRO A 95 8.48 14.40 -19.17
CA PRO A 95 8.95 15.49 -20.01
C PRO A 95 8.76 15.20 -21.51
N PRO A 96 8.34 16.17 -22.34
CA PRO A 96 8.06 15.93 -23.77
C PRO A 96 9.22 15.34 -24.58
N ALA A 97 10.47 15.61 -24.17
CA ALA A 97 11.64 15.01 -24.81
C ALA A 97 11.77 13.51 -24.53
N ILE A 98 11.46 13.08 -23.30
CA ILE A 98 11.43 11.66 -22.91
C ILE A 98 10.27 10.97 -23.62
N GLN A 99 9.09 11.61 -23.68
CA GLN A 99 7.95 11.05 -24.42
C GLN A 99 8.30 10.83 -25.90
N ARG A 100 8.90 11.83 -26.58
CA ARG A 100 9.34 11.68 -27.97
C ARG A 100 10.36 10.55 -28.16
N ALA A 101 11.26 10.35 -27.20
CA ALA A 101 12.23 9.26 -27.25
C ALA A 101 11.54 7.90 -27.08
N LEU A 102 10.61 7.76 -26.14
CA LEU A 102 9.81 6.54 -25.94
C LEU A 102 8.98 6.22 -27.19
N ASP A 103 8.33 7.22 -27.78
CA ASP A 103 7.55 7.07 -29.02
C ASP A 103 8.44 6.59 -30.16
N TYR A 104 9.63 7.19 -30.34
CA TYR A 104 10.60 6.76 -31.34
C TYR A 104 11.06 5.32 -31.12
N LEU A 105 11.42 4.95 -29.87
CA LEU A 105 11.82 3.58 -29.54
C LEU A 105 10.71 2.57 -29.84
N ALA A 106 9.45 2.93 -29.61
CA ALA A 106 8.30 2.09 -29.94
C ALA A 106 8.10 1.88 -31.47
N THR A 107 8.70 2.73 -32.31
CA THR A 107 8.70 2.54 -33.78
C THR A 107 9.84 1.67 -34.30
N LEU A 108 10.84 1.37 -33.46
CA LEU A 108 11.98 0.57 -33.89
C LEU A 108 11.60 -0.91 -34.00
N PRO A 109 12.17 -1.63 -35.00
CA PRO A 109 12.05 -3.08 -35.03
C PRO A 109 12.63 -3.67 -33.73
N PRO A 110 12.12 -4.83 -33.27
CA PRO A 110 12.70 -5.51 -32.12
C PRO A 110 14.20 -5.67 -32.34
N THR A 111 14.98 -5.26 -31.34
CA THR A 111 16.43 -5.43 -31.38
C THR A 111 16.71 -6.94 -31.45
N PRO A 112 17.59 -7.44 -32.34
CA PRO A 112 17.95 -8.84 -32.35
C PRO A 112 18.37 -9.22 -30.93
N GLU A 113 17.64 -10.16 -30.33
CA GLU A 113 17.87 -10.60 -28.95
C GLU A 113 19.37 -10.81 -28.78
N ALA A 114 19.94 -10.20 -27.73
CA ALA A 114 21.31 -10.50 -27.32
C ALA A 114 21.34 -12.01 -27.06
N ARG A 115 21.86 -12.75 -28.05
CA ARG A 115 22.01 -14.20 -27.97
C ARG A 115 22.79 -14.51 -26.69
N PRO A 116 22.35 -15.50 -25.90
CA PRO A 116 22.94 -15.82 -24.60
C PRO A 116 24.44 -16.09 -24.67
#